data_AF-A0A645H6P5-F1
#
_entry.id   AF-A0A645H6P5-F1
#
_cell.length_a   1.000
_cell.length_b   1.000
_cell.length_c   1.000
_cell.angle_alpha   90.00
_cell.angle_beta   90.00
_cell.angle_gamma   90.00
#
_symmetry.space_group_name_H-M   'P 1'
#
loop_
_entity.id
_entity.type
_entity.pdbx_description
1 polymer ?
#
loop_
_entity_poly.entity_id
_entity_poly.type
_entity_poly.pdbx_seq_one_letter_code
_entity_poly.pdbx_strand_id
1 'polypeptide(L)'
;MVAQDWRVEGGTYEIRLAASSRDIRLRALIDATPDVDLHVQDLRENAPCYYDLTNGISVPDSAFAAVLGHAIPARERQKGEQHTLNVTLSEVKHTLLGGLLAFIGRKVAMSAMATNEVDLSVIDHILYTTPLRLMSSESDISPQQIEGIVHLLNHEPIKGLKTLLSKGR
;
A
#
# COMPACT_ATOMS: atom_id res chain seq x y z
N MET A 1 -23.06 4.42 6.91
CA MET A 1 -22.58 3.63 5.75
C MET A 1 -21.56 4.50 5.04
N VAL A 2 -20.31 4.04 4.88
CA VAL A 2 -19.25 4.83 4.20
C VAL A 2 -19.58 4.92 2.71
N ALA A 3 -19.39 6.09 2.09
CA ALA A 3 -19.64 6.29 0.67
C ALA A 3 -18.79 5.32 -0.17
N GLN A 4 -19.43 4.55 -1.07
CA GLN A 4 -18.74 3.58 -1.93
C GLN A 4 -18.25 4.17 -3.26
N ASP A 5 -18.44 5.47 -3.46
CA ASP A 5 -18.13 6.18 -4.70
C ASP A 5 -18.01 7.69 -4.40
N TRP A 6 -17.49 8.45 -5.35
CA TRP A 6 -17.33 9.90 -5.23
C TRP A 6 -18.69 10.58 -5.01
N ARG A 7 -18.74 11.53 -4.09
CA ARG A 7 -19.95 12.28 -3.75
C ARG A 7 -19.66 13.76 -3.57
N VAL A 8 -20.66 14.59 -3.84
CA VAL A 8 -20.62 16.04 -3.60
C VAL A 8 -21.34 16.34 -2.29
N GLU A 9 -20.62 16.94 -1.33
CA GLU A 9 -21.19 17.31 -0.02
C GLU A 9 -22.24 18.43 -0.11
N GLY A 10 -22.14 19.23 -1.18
CA GLY A 10 -22.95 20.41 -1.37
C GLY A 10 -22.40 21.61 -0.59
N GLY A 11 -22.87 22.79 -0.97
CA GLY A 11 -22.42 24.05 -0.39
C GLY A 11 -21.56 24.89 -1.35
N THR A 12 -20.92 25.91 -0.81
CA THR A 12 -20.18 26.89 -1.61
C THR A 12 -18.73 26.47 -1.76
N TYR A 13 -18.29 26.29 -3.00
CA TYR A 13 -16.90 25.96 -3.36
C TYR A 13 -16.25 27.15 -4.07
N GLU A 14 -14.97 27.41 -3.75
CA GLU A 14 -14.17 28.43 -4.46
C GLU A 14 -13.32 27.78 -5.56
N ILE A 15 -13.60 28.11 -6.81
CA ILE A 15 -12.73 27.79 -7.94
C ILE A 15 -11.61 28.83 -7.99
N ARG A 16 -10.36 28.36 -7.99
CA ARG A 16 -9.15 29.19 -8.06
C ARG A 16 -8.42 28.93 -9.37
N LEU A 17 -8.19 29.97 -10.16
CA LEU A 17 -7.29 29.94 -11.31
C LEU A 17 -5.95 30.57 -10.91
N ALA A 18 -4.87 29.83 -11.05
CA ALA A 18 -3.59 30.17 -10.45
C ALA A 18 -2.41 29.68 -11.32
N ALA A 19 -1.27 30.37 -11.29
CA ALA A 19 -0.05 29.88 -11.92
C ALA A 19 0.72 28.89 -11.01
N SER A 20 0.44 28.91 -9.71
CA SER A 20 0.88 27.92 -8.72
C SER A 20 -0.11 27.86 -7.56
N SER A 21 -0.02 26.87 -6.67
CA SER A 21 -0.86 26.79 -5.46
C SER A 21 -0.73 28.00 -4.52
N ARG A 22 0.29 28.86 -4.73
CA ARG A 22 0.55 30.08 -3.95
C ARG A 22 0.29 31.38 -4.74
N ASP A 23 0.14 31.34 -6.06
CA ASP A 23 -0.09 32.50 -6.94
C ASP A 23 -1.50 32.44 -7.58
N ILE A 24 -2.53 32.70 -6.78
CA ILE A 24 -3.94 32.68 -7.20
C ILE A 24 -4.28 34.00 -7.90
N ARG A 25 -4.73 33.93 -9.16
CA ARG A 25 -5.00 35.10 -10.01
C ARG A 25 -6.48 35.39 -10.19
N LEU A 26 -7.32 34.36 -10.22
CA LEU A 26 -8.78 34.48 -10.32
C LEU A 26 -9.45 33.59 -9.30
N ARG A 27 -10.60 34.04 -8.79
CA ARG A 27 -11.45 33.33 -7.84
C ARG A 27 -12.90 33.45 -8.30
N ALA A 28 -13.65 32.37 -8.21
CA ALA A 28 -15.09 32.36 -8.40
C ALA A 28 -15.72 31.44 -7.36
N LEU A 29 -16.86 31.85 -6.79
CA LEU A 29 -17.67 31.00 -5.93
C LEU A 29 -18.72 30.29 -6.78
N ILE A 30 -18.89 29.00 -6.56
CA ILE A 30 -19.97 28.20 -7.11
C ILE A 30 -20.72 27.52 -5.97
N ASP A 31 -22.04 27.41 -6.10
CA ASP A 31 -22.85 26.63 -5.18
C ASP A 31 -23.13 25.26 -5.81
N ALA A 32 -22.70 24.20 -5.13
CA ALA A 32 -22.95 22.83 -5.56
C ALA A 32 -24.13 22.26 -4.77
N THR A 33 -25.01 21.55 -5.47
CA THR A 33 -26.10 20.80 -4.83
C THR A 33 -25.53 19.47 -4.29
N PRO A 34 -25.89 19.06 -3.06
CA PRO A 34 -25.48 17.77 -2.52
C PRO A 34 -26.10 16.60 -3.30
N ASP A 35 -25.44 15.45 -3.30
CA ASP A 35 -26.05 14.23 -3.84
C ASP A 35 -27.26 13.80 -2.99
N VAL A 36 -28.29 13.25 -3.66
CA VAL A 36 -29.64 13.00 -3.08
C VAL A 36 -29.63 12.10 -1.83
N ASP A 37 -28.66 11.18 -1.73
CA ASP A 37 -28.53 10.23 -0.62
C ASP A 37 -27.24 10.45 0.21
N LEU A 38 -26.71 11.67 0.20
CA LEU A 38 -25.51 11.98 0.97
C LEU A 38 -25.80 11.93 2.47
N HIS A 39 -25.28 10.90 3.13
CA HIS A 39 -25.26 10.80 4.59
C HIS A 39 -23.83 10.92 5.11
N VAL A 40 -23.41 12.15 5.45
CA VAL A 40 -22.17 12.38 6.19
C VAL A 40 -22.41 12.06 7.65
N GLN A 41 -21.66 11.09 8.18
CA GLN A 41 -21.73 10.74 9.59
C GLN A 41 -21.19 11.90 10.44
N ASP A 42 -21.97 12.38 11.42
CA ASP A 42 -21.43 13.30 12.43
C ASP A 42 -20.54 12.50 13.39
N LEU A 43 -19.24 12.79 13.36
CA LEU A 43 -18.24 12.16 14.20
C LEU A 43 -17.71 13.09 15.28
N ARG A 44 -18.34 14.24 15.54
CA ARG A 44 -17.87 15.18 16.58
C ARG A 44 -17.83 14.55 17.97
N GLU A 45 -18.77 13.65 18.26
CA GLU A 45 -18.79 12.93 19.55
C GLU A 45 -17.74 11.81 19.60
N ASN A 46 -17.56 11.05 18.51
CA ASN A 46 -16.73 9.85 18.48
C ASN A 46 -15.26 10.12 18.11
N ALA A 47 -15.00 11.22 17.42
CA ALA A 47 -13.70 11.63 16.92
C ALA A 47 -13.49 13.16 17.02
N PRO A 48 -13.70 13.78 18.22
CA PRO A 48 -13.67 15.24 18.40
C PRO A 48 -12.33 15.87 17.98
N CYS A 49 -11.23 15.12 18.09
CA CYS A 49 -9.89 15.55 17.70
C CYS A 49 -9.73 15.85 16.20
N TYR A 50 -10.69 15.47 15.35
CA TYR A 50 -10.70 15.85 13.93
C TYR A 50 -11.43 17.17 13.65
N TYR A 51 -12.22 17.66 14.61
CA TYR A 51 -13.04 18.86 14.47
C TYR A 51 -12.49 20.05 15.27
N ASP A 52 -11.77 19.78 16.36
CA ASP A 52 -11.06 20.78 17.14
C ASP A 52 -9.54 20.51 17.09
N LEU A 53 -8.84 21.34 16.31
CA LEU A 53 -7.38 21.29 16.11
C LEU A 53 -6.63 22.37 16.89
N THR A 54 -7.30 23.09 17.79
CA THR A 54 -6.70 24.24 18.51
C THR A 54 -5.45 23.87 19.30
N ASN A 55 -5.36 22.63 19.78
CA ASN A 55 -4.22 22.11 20.54
C ASN A 55 -3.27 21.22 19.71
N GLY A 56 -3.35 21.29 18.38
CA GLY A 56 -2.61 20.44 17.45
C GLY A 56 -3.32 19.11 17.15
N ILE A 57 -2.65 18.24 16.39
CA ILE A 57 -3.19 16.95 15.97
C ILE A 57 -2.64 15.85 16.88
N SER A 58 -3.51 15.29 17.72
CA SER A 58 -3.26 14.05 18.46
C SER A 58 -4.48 13.15 18.28
N VAL A 59 -4.30 12.04 17.56
CA VAL A 59 -5.39 11.16 17.18
C VAL A 59 -5.22 9.81 17.89
N PRO A 60 -6.07 9.47 18.86
CA PRO A 60 -6.08 8.14 19.44
C PRO A 60 -6.65 7.11 18.46
N ASP A 61 -6.21 5.86 18.59
CA ASP A 61 -6.67 4.74 17.76
C ASP A 61 -8.20 4.60 17.71
N SER A 62 -8.90 4.91 18.81
CA SER A 62 -10.37 4.86 18.86
C SER A 62 -11.01 5.91 17.94
N ALA A 63 -10.50 7.15 17.93
CA ALA A 63 -11.00 8.20 17.06
C ALA A 63 -10.66 7.92 15.59
N PHE A 64 -9.46 7.40 15.32
CA PHE A 64 -9.08 6.98 13.98
C PHE A 64 -9.98 5.83 13.48
N ALA A 65 -10.23 4.81 14.30
CA ALA A 65 -11.12 3.70 13.97
C ALA A 65 -12.57 4.16 13.71
N ALA A 66 -13.05 5.15 14.47
CA ALA A 66 -14.37 5.75 14.26
C ALA A 66 -14.51 6.40 12.88
N VAL A 67 -13.47 7.12 12.42
CA VAL A 67 -13.41 7.72 11.08
C VAL A 67 -13.21 6.65 10.00
N LEU A 68 -12.34 5.67 10.25
CA LEU A 68 -12.03 4.57 9.33
C LEU A 68 -13.27 3.70 9.05
N GLY A 69 -14.22 3.64 9.99
CA GLY A 69 -15.44 2.85 9.88
C GLY A 69 -15.24 1.35 10.12
N HIS A 70 -14.04 0.93 10.51
CA HIS A 70 -13.71 -0.43 10.93
C HIS A 70 -12.52 -0.42 11.90
N ALA A 71 -12.25 -1.58 12.52
CA ALA A 71 -11.09 -1.72 13.41
C ALA A 71 -9.78 -1.49 12.66
N ILE A 72 -8.82 -0.82 13.31
CA ILE A 72 -7.47 -0.67 12.76
C ILE A 72 -6.87 -2.09 12.62
N PRO A 73 -6.37 -2.44 11.42
CA PRO A 73 -5.75 -3.74 11.22
C PRO A 73 -4.51 -3.91 12.11
N ALA A 74 -4.17 -5.16 12.42
CA ALA A 74 -3.00 -5.45 13.25
C ALA A 74 -1.74 -4.85 12.61
N ARG A 75 -0.90 -4.22 13.44
CA ARG A 75 0.36 -3.60 12.99
C ARG A 75 1.32 -4.64 12.40
N GLU A 76 1.33 -5.82 12.99
CA GLU A 76 2.11 -6.95 12.54
C GLU A 76 1.21 -7.96 11.84
N ARG A 77 1.74 -8.54 10.78
CA ARG A 77 1.07 -9.58 10.03
C ARG A 77 0.89 -10.83 10.90
N GLN A 78 -0.31 -11.40 10.92
CA GLN A 78 -0.57 -12.59 11.74
C GLN A 78 -0.09 -13.87 11.05
N LYS A 79 0.36 -14.83 11.86
CA LYS A 79 0.78 -16.15 11.35
C LYS A 79 -0.38 -16.84 10.66
N GLY A 80 -0.18 -17.23 9.39
CA GLY A 80 -1.18 -17.92 8.58
C GLY A 80 -2.03 -17.00 7.69
N GLU A 81 -1.87 -15.68 7.77
CA GLU A 81 -2.46 -14.78 6.78
C GLU A 81 -1.91 -15.05 5.38
N GLN A 82 -2.72 -14.80 4.35
CA GLN A 82 -2.28 -14.96 2.97
C GLN A 82 -1.16 -13.97 2.61
N HIS A 83 -0.15 -14.45 1.91
CA HIS A 83 0.91 -13.66 1.32
C HIS A 83 0.33 -12.79 0.21
N THR A 84 0.76 -11.54 0.17
CA THR A 84 0.44 -10.59 -0.91
C THR A 84 1.73 -10.23 -1.65
N LEU A 85 1.63 -9.43 -2.72
CA LEU A 85 2.80 -8.89 -3.42
C LEU A 85 3.76 -8.11 -2.50
N ASN A 86 3.28 -7.65 -1.35
CA ASN A 86 4.08 -6.90 -0.39
C ASN A 86 4.89 -7.77 0.59
N VAL A 87 4.78 -9.10 0.50
CA VAL A 87 5.57 -10.00 1.32
C VAL A 87 7.07 -9.81 1.03
N THR A 88 7.89 -9.93 2.07
CA THR A 88 9.35 -9.85 1.97
C THR A 88 10.01 -11.23 2.04
N LEU A 89 11.26 -11.37 1.57
CA LEU A 89 11.97 -12.64 1.69
C LEU A 89 12.19 -13.07 3.15
N SER A 90 12.35 -12.10 4.08
CA SER A 90 12.48 -12.41 5.51
C SER A 90 11.26 -13.15 6.06
N GLU A 91 10.07 -12.79 5.57
CA GLU A 91 8.79 -13.38 5.97
C GLU A 91 8.51 -14.76 5.36
N VAL A 92 9.23 -15.18 4.32
CA VAL A 92 8.97 -16.48 3.65
C VAL A 92 10.16 -17.42 3.65
N LYS A 93 11.36 -16.98 4.06
CA LYS A 93 12.60 -17.80 4.04
C LYS A 93 12.51 -19.14 4.80
N HIS A 94 11.55 -19.27 5.72
CA HIS A 94 11.29 -20.49 6.48
C HIS A 94 10.42 -21.51 5.74
N THR A 95 9.85 -21.13 4.60
CA THR A 95 9.16 -22.04 3.67
C THR A 95 10.15 -22.62 2.66
N LEU A 96 9.84 -23.77 2.06
CA LEU A 96 10.70 -24.38 1.04
C LEU A 96 10.94 -23.45 -0.17
N LEU A 97 9.86 -22.89 -0.70
CA LEU A 97 9.93 -21.98 -1.84
C LEU A 97 10.63 -20.66 -1.47
N GLY A 98 10.31 -20.07 -0.31
CA GLY A 98 10.97 -18.86 0.13
C GLY A 98 12.46 -19.04 0.41
N GLY A 99 12.89 -20.21 0.91
CA GLY A 99 14.30 -20.56 1.05
C GLY A 99 15.02 -20.63 -0.31
N LEU A 100 14.37 -21.21 -1.33
CA LEU A 100 14.90 -21.23 -2.70
C LEU A 100 15.01 -19.81 -3.27
N LEU A 101 13.99 -18.96 -3.09
CA LEU A 101 14.01 -17.58 -3.55
C LEU A 101 15.13 -16.77 -2.88
N ALA A 102 15.31 -16.93 -1.56
CA ALA A 102 16.38 -16.28 -0.83
C ALA A 102 17.77 -16.70 -1.32
N PHE A 103 17.95 -17.99 -1.64
CA PHE A 103 19.19 -18.50 -2.21
C PHE A 103 19.49 -17.89 -3.59
N ILE A 104 18.49 -17.86 -4.48
CA ILE A 104 18.63 -17.26 -5.82
C ILE A 104 18.92 -15.76 -5.70
N GLY A 105 18.14 -15.04 -4.88
CA GLY A 105 18.29 -13.60 -4.67
C GLY A 105 19.68 -13.23 -4.15
N ARG A 106 20.22 -14.00 -3.20
CA ARG A 106 21.57 -13.78 -2.68
C ARG A 106 22.64 -13.97 -3.75
N LYS A 107 22.48 -14.98 -4.61
CA LYS A 107 23.40 -15.22 -5.74
C LYS A 107 23.38 -14.08 -6.75
N VAL A 108 22.19 -13.57 -7.09
CA VAL A 108 22.02 -12.43 -8.00
C VAL A 108 22.66 -11.17 -7.40
N ALA A 109 22.37 -10.87 -6.13
CA ALA A 109 22.92 -9.70 -5.44
C ALA A 109 24.46 -9.73 -5.38
N MET A 110 25.06 -10.87 -5.04
CA MET A 110 26.52 -11.03 -5.05
C MET A 110 27.13 -10.87 -6.45
N SER A 111 26.42 -11.31 -7.51
CA SER A 111 26.91 -11.16 -8.89
C SER A 111 26.82 -9.73 -9.42
N ALA A 112 25.83 -8.96 -8.98
CA ALA A 112 25.65 -7.56 -9.36
C ALA A 112 26.67 -6.62 -8.67
N MET A 113 27.27 -7.05 -7.56
CA MET A 113 28.14 -6.22 -6.71
C MET A 113 29.62 -6.62 -6.80
N ALA A 114 30.09 -7.05 -7.98
CA ALA A 114 31.51 -7.30 -8.24
C ALA A 114 32.42 -6.05 -8.09
N THR A 115 31.83 -4.89 -7.81
CA THR A 115 32.49 -3.64 -7.40
C THR A 115 32.40 -3.51 -5.88
N ASN A 116 33.52 -3.75 -5.20
CA ASN A 116 33.72 -4.03 -3.77
C ASN A 116 33.32 -2.91 -2.75
N GLU A 117 32.29 -2.11 -3.01
CA GLU A 117 31.98 -0.88 -2.25
C GLU A 117 30.86 -1.00 -1.21
N VAL A 118 30.07 -2.08 -1.21
CA VAL A 118 28.92 -2.26 -0.30
C VAL A 118 29.12 -3.48 0.59
N ASP A 119 28.98 -3.29 1.91
CA ASP A 119 29.06 -4.37 2.89
C ASP A 119 27.94 -5.41 2.65
N LEU A 120 28.29 -6.70 2.73
CA LEU A 120 27.37 -7.83 2.60
C LEU A 120 26.19 -7.74 3.56
N SER A 121 26.40 -7.16 4.75
CA SER A 121 25.34 -6.97 5.75
C SER A 121 24.21 -6.04 5.25
N VAL A 122 24.57 -5.00 4.49
CA VAL A 122 23.61 -4.06 3.87
C VAL A 122 22.86 -4.74 2.73
N ILE A 123 23.57 -5.53 1.91
CA ILE A 123 22.99 -6.28 0.80
C ILE A 123 21.96 -7.28 1.32
N ASP A 124 22.31 -8.04 2.36
CA ASP A 124 21.38 -8.98 2.98
C ASP A 124 20.16 -8.24 3.54
N HIS A 125 20.34 -7.09 4.22
CA HIS A 125 19.21 -6.33 4.73
C HIS A 125 18.25 -5.92 3.61
N ILE A 126 18.75 -5.30 2.55
CA ILE A 126 17.95 -4.90 1.39
C ILE A 126 17.22 -6.11 0.79
N LEU A 127 17.94 -7.20 0.51
CA LEU A 127 17.35 -8.38 -0.10
C LEU A 127 16.21 -8.96 0.76
N TYR A 128 16.40 -9.03 2.08
CA TYR A 128 15.44 -9.68 2.97
C TYR A 128 14.25 -8.79 3.35
N THR A 129 14.38 -7.45 3.31
CA THR A 129 13.29 -6.52 3.67
C THR A 129 12.57 -5.93 2.46
N THR A 130 13.09 -6.10 1.25
CA THR A 130 12.44 -5.59 0.04
C THR A 130 11.19 -6.42 -0.28
N PRO A 131 10.03 -5.77 -0.51
CA PRO A 131 8.82 -6.46 -0.96
C PRO A 131 9.03 -7.17 -2.30
N LEU A 132 8.49 -8.39 -2.46
CA LEU A 132 8.61 -9.19 -3.69
C LEU A 132 8.12 -8.44 -4.93
N ARG A 133 7.11 -7.56 -4.81
CA ARG A 133 6.62 -6.70 -5.91
C ARG A 133 7.73 -5.90 -6.58
N LEU A 134 8.73 -5.46 -5.83
CA LEU A 134 9.83 -4.64 -6.37
C LEU A 134 10.85 -5.46 -7.15
N MET A 135 10.83 -6.80 -7.03
CA MET A 135 11.74 -7.63 -7.83
C MET A 135 11.46 -7.50 -9.33
N SER A 136 10.23 -7.16 -9.73
CA SER A 136 9.91 -6.96 -11.15
C SER A 136 10.41 -5.64 -11.74
N SER A 137 10.83 -4.67 -10.92
CA SER A 137 11.38 -3.42 -11.46
C SER A 137 12.85 -3.55 -11.86
N GLU A 138 13.60 -4.45 -11.21
CA GLU A 138 15.05 -4.58 -11.34
C GLU A 138 15.50 -5.93 -11.95
N SER A 139 14.58 -6.74 -12.48
CA SER A 139 14.90 -8.04 -13.07
C SER A 139 14.02 -8.37 -14.28
N ASP A 140 14.40 -9.39 -15.03
CA ASP A 140 13.61 -9.93 -16.15
C ASP A 140 12.31 -10.65 -15.70
N ILE A 141 11.97 -10.61 -14.41
CA ILE A 141 10.78 -11.23 -13.85
C ILE A 141 9.61 -10.25 -13.94
N SER A 142 8.53 -10.63 -14.64
CA SER A 142 7.36 -9.77 -14.78
C SER A 142 6.53 -9.66 -13.48
N PRO A 143 5.74 -8.59 -13.29
CA PRO A 143 4.81 -8.49 -12.17
C PRO A 143 3.85 -9.70 -12.04
N GLN A 144 3.40 -10.25 -13.17
CA GLN A 144 2.56 -11.44 -13.21
C GLN A 144 3.31 -12.69 -12.73
N GLN A 145 4.61 -12.82 -13.05
CA GLN A 145 5.41 -13.93 -12.52
C GLN A 145 5.58 -13.82 -11.00
N ILE A 146 5.76 -12.60 -10.47
CA ILE A 146 5.77 -12.36 -9.02
C ILE A 146 4.42 -12.74 -8.39
N GLU A 147 3.30 -12.38 -9.01
CA GLU A 147 1.96 -12.80 -8.55
C GLU A 147 1.82 -14.32 -8.53
N GLY A 148 2.31 -15.01 -9.56
CA GLY A 148 2.35 -16.46 -9.60
C GLY A 148 3.18 -17.08 -8.47
N ILE A 149 4.34 -16.49 -8.14
CA ILE A 149 5.16 -16.90 -6.98
C ILE A 149 4.38 -16.72 -5.67
N VAL A 150 3.66 -15.61 -5.50
CA VAL A 150 2.84 -15.36 -4.31
C VAL A 150 1.74 -16.41 -4.15
N HIS A 151 1.07 -16.81 -5.24
CA HIS A 151 0.10 -17.92 -5.19
C HIS A 151 0.74 -19.25 -4.76
N LEU A 152 1.96 -19.55 -5.23
CA LEU A 152 2.67 -20.75 -4.79
C LEU A 152 3.03 -20.70 -3.30
N LEU A 153 3.44 -19.54 -2.79
CA LEU A 153 3.68 -19.32 -1.36
C LEU A 153 2.41 -19.50 -0.52
N ASN A 154 1.24 -19.20 -1.10
CA ASN A 154 -0.08 -19.41 -0.48
C ASN A 154 -0.64 -20.83 -0.63
N HIS A 155 0.17 -21.81 -1.08
CA HIS A 155 -0.29 -23.17 -1.33
C HIS A 155 -1.41 -23.28 -2.39
N GLU A 156 -1.43 -22.38 -3.38
CA GLU A 156 -2.36 -22.40 -4.51
C GLU A 156 -1.64 -22.81 -5.83
N PRO A 157 -1.21 -24.08 -5.97
CA PRO A 157 -0.28 -24.50 -7.02
C PRO A 157 -0.84 -24.32 -8.44
N ILE A 158 -2.13 -24.60 -8.63
CA ILE A 158 -2.80 -24.52 -9.94
C ILE A 158 -2.85 -23.06 -10.40
N LYS A 159 -3.25 -22.14 -9.51
CA LYS A 159 -3.31 -20.71 -9.81
C LYS A 159 -1.89 -20.17 -10.06
N GLY A 160 -0.95 -20.47 -9.17
CA GLY A 160 0.43 -20.01 -9.28
C GLY A 160 1.10 -20.42 -10.58
N LEU A 161 0.99 -21.70 -10.97
CA LEU A 161 1.59 -22.18 -12.21
C LEU A 161 0.91 -21.60 -13.46
N LYS A 162 -0.42 -21.46 -13.44
CA LYS A 162 -1.17 -20.82 -14.53
C LYS A 162 -0.77 -19.36 -14.71
N THR A 163 -0.63 -18.61 -13.62
CA THR A 163 -0.23 -17.20 -13.66
C THR A 163 1.23 -17.05 -14.12
N LEU A 164 2.14 -17.93 -13.67
CA LEU A 164 3.54 -17.95 -14.11
C LEU A 164 3.71 -18.22 -15.62
N LEU A 165 2.88 -19.10 -16.18
CA LEU A 165 2.95 -19.52 -17.58
C LEU A 165 2.08 -18.67 -18.52
N SER A 166 1.24 -17.80 -17.97
CA SER A 166 0.45 -16.87 -18.77
C SER A 166 1.40 -15.89 -19.46
N LYS A 167 1.37 -15.84 -20.80
CA LYS A 167 2.09 -14.80 -21.55
C LYS A 167 1.55 -13.44 -21.09
N GLY A 168 2.45 -12.58 -20.64
CA GLY A 168 2.15 -11.18 -20.36
C GLY A 168 1.47 -10.56 -21.58
N ARG A 169 0.38 -9.85 -21.35
CA ARG A 169 -0.35 -9.13 -22.38
C ARG A 169 0.29 -7.78 -22.62
#